data_AF-A0A662VDN6-F1
#
_entry.id   AF-A0A662VDN6-F1
#
_cell.length_a   1.000
_cell.length_b   1.000
_cell.length_c   1.000
_cell.angle_alpha   90.00
_cell.angle_beta   90.00
_cell.angle_gamma   90.00
#
_symmetry.space_group_name_H-M   'P 1'
#
loop_
_entity.id
_entity.type
_entity.pdbx_description
1 polymer ?
#
loop_
_entity_poly.entity_id
_entity_poly.type
_entity_poly.pdbx_seq_one_letter_code
_entity_poly.pdbx_strand_id
1 'polypeptide(L)' 'MSVELGKPAIVEASTPPICTSCKRIVGPSDKGVSFLCPNCGAILIWRCRFCRKNVIPYRCPNCGFEGP' A
#
# COMPACT_ATOMS: atom_id res chain seq x y z
N MET A 1 19.19 -36.59 15.65
CA MET A 1 18.51 -35.64 16.55
C MET A 1 18.42 -34.28 15.87
N SER A 2 17.20 -33.79 15.70
CA SER A 2 16.84 -32.49 15.13
C SER A 2 17.15 -31.37 16.13
N VAL A 3 17.69 -30.25 15.64
CA VAL A 3 17.60 -28.97 16.35
C VAL A 3 16.82 -28.04 15.43
N GLU A 4 15.50 -28.03 15.63
CA GLU A 4 14.60 -27.06 15.02
C GLU A 4 14.84 -25.73 15.73
N LEU A 5 15.65 -24.86 15.10
CA LEU A 5 15.87 -23.50 15.56
C LEU A 5 14.55 -22.75 15.48
N GLY A 6 13.91 -22.58 16.64
CA GLY A 6 12.77 -21.71 16.85
C GLY A 6 13.04 -20.36 16.21
N LYS A 7 12.30 -20.10 15.13
CA LYS A 7 12.28 -18.83 14.42
C LYS A 7 11.98 -17.74 15.44
N PRO A 8 12.87 -16.75 15.67
CA PRO A 8 12.47 -15.62 16.46
C PRO A 8 11.30 -14.97 15.73
N ALA A 9 10.16 -14.85 16.42
CA ALA A 9 9.09 -13.97 16.01
C ALA A 9 9.63 -12.54 16.10
N ILE A 10 10.38 -12.12 15.09
CA ILE A 10 10.45 -10.71 14.76
C ILE A 10 9.02 -10.34 14.40
N VAL A 11 8.41 -9.57 15.28
CA VAL A 11 7.08 -9.00 15.15
C VAL A 11 6.80 -8.59 13.69
N GLU A 12 5.59 -8.90 13.23
CA GLU A 12 4.95 -8.47 11.99
C GLU A 12 4.91 -6.93 11.86
N ALA A 13 6.07 -6.27 11.80
CA ALA A 13 6.23 -4.84 11.83
C ALA A 13 6.97 -4.40 10.56
N SER A 14 6.21 -3.84 9.61
CA SER A 14 6.67 -3.11 8.42
C SER A 14 6.69 -3.89 7.10
N THR A 15 5.62 -4.64 6.75
CA THR A 15 5.32 -4.76 5.30
C THR A 15 4.94 -3.35 4.83
N PRO A 16 5.78 -2.68 4.03
CA PRO A 16 5.54 -1.29 3.70
C PRO A 16 4.36 -1.20 2.73
N PRO A 17 3.46 -0.21 2.89
CA PRO A 17 2.27 -0.10 2.05
C PRO A 17 2.65 0.05 0.59
N ILE A 18 1.88 -0.57 -0.31
CA ILE A 18 2.16 -0.55 -1.74
C ILE A 18 1.23 0.45 -2.43
N CYS A 19 1.79 1.31 -3.26
CA CYS A 19 1.02 2.28 -4.05
C CYS A 19 0.11 1.56 -5.04
N THR A 20 -1.19 1.87 -5.04
CA THR A 20 -2.18 1.21 -5.92
C THR A 20 -1.93 1.50 -7.41
N SER A 21 -1.27 2.61 -7.77
CA SER A 21 -1.02 2.95 -9.17
C SER A 21 0.27 2.41 -9.74
N CYS A 22 1.41 2.69 -9.09
CA CYS A 22 2.71 2.27 -9.60
C CYS A 22 3.21 0.95 -9.01
N LYS A 23 2.47 0.37 -8.05
CA LYS A 23 2.85 -0.86 -7.34
C LYS A 23 4.22 -0.80 -6.66
N ARG A 24 4.73 0.42 -6.42
CA ARG A 24 5.96 0.64 -5.66
C ARG A 24 5.66 0.67 -4.18
N ILE A 25 6.63 0.22 -3.41
CA ILE A 25 6.67 0.33 -1.97
C ILE A 25 6.69 1.80 -1.57
N VAL A 26 5.77 2.19 -0.69
CA VAL A 26 5.73 3.50 -0.03
C VAL A 26 6.51 3.36 1.26
N GLY A 27 7.78 3.75 1.23
CA GLY A 27 8.63 3.75 2.41
C GLY A 27 8.14 4.76 3.45
N PRO A 28 8.55 4.62 4.73
CA PRO A 28 8.18 5.56 5.79
C PRO A 28 8.68 7.00 5.54
N SER A 29 9.80 7.15 4.84
CA SER A 29 10.32 8.45 4.40
C SER A 29 9.60 9.01 3.16
N ASP A 30 8.92 8.15 2.40
CA ASP A 30 8.12 8.55 1.26
C ASP A 30 6.83 9.16 1.82
N LYS A 31 6.57 10.45 1.54
CA LYS A 31 5.33 11.13 1.98
C LYS A 31 4.12 10.57 1.23
N GLY A 32 3.81 9.30 1.41
CA GLY A 32 2.61 8.64 0.91
C GLY A 32 1.39 9.05 1.72
N VAL A 33 0.22 8.84 1.15
CA VAL A 33 -1.06 9.00 1.84
C VAL A 33 -1.92 7.78 1.64
N SER A 34 -2.73 7.51 2.65
CA SER A 34 -3.75 6.47 2.65
C SER A 34 -5.12 7.10 2.83
N PHE A 35 -6.09 6.70 2.02
CA PHE A 35 -7.48 7.13 2.17
C PHE A 35 -8.41 6.01 1.71
N LEU A 36 -9.64 6.00 2.23
CA LEU A 36 -10.66 5.06 1.78
C LEU A 36 -11.17 5.48 0.40
N CYS A 37 -11.47 4.51 -0.46
CA CYS A 37 -12.03 4.79 -1.77
C CYS A 37 -13.29 5.69 -1.65
N PRO A 38 -13.35 6.85 -2.33
CA PRO A 38 -14.47 7.79 -2.19
C PRO A 38 -15.78 7.26 -2.79
N ASN A 39 -15.70 6.28 -3.70
CA ASN A 39 -16.87 5.69 -4.33
C ASN A 39 -17.49 4.55 -3.50
N CYS A 40 -16.67 3.61 -3.02
CA CYS A 40 -17.18 2.43 -2.32
C CYS A 40 -16.89 2.40 -0.81
N GLY A 41 -15.95 3.19 -0.30
CA GLY A 41 -15.55 3.21 1.12
C GLY A 41 -14.94 1.91 1.66
N ALA A 42 -14.95 0.83 0.89
CA ALA A 42 -14.65 -0.51 1.38
C ALA A 42 -13.16 -0.87 1.39
N ILE A 43 -12.33 -0.17 0.62
CA ILE A 43 -10.89 -0.46 0.52
C ILE A 43 -10.04 0.77 0.85
N LEU A 44 -8.90 0.51 1.47
CA LEU A 44 -7.86 1.50 1.73
C LEU A 44 -6.93 1.62 0.52
N ILE A 45 -6.90 2.80 -0.08
CA ILE A 45 -6.04 3.14 -1.21
C ILE A 45 -4.78 3.82 -0.70
N TRP A 46 -3.62 3.33 -1.13
CA TRP A 46 -2.32 3.93 -0.84
C TRP A 46 -1.74 4.60 -2.07
N ARG A 47 -1.26 5.84 -1.92
CA ARG A 47 -0.72 6.64 -3.03
C ARG A 47 0.61 7.26 -2.62
N CYS A 48 1.66 6.92 -3.37
CA CYS A 48 2.99 7.51 -3.16
C CYS A 48 3.02 8.99 -3.60
N ARG A 49 4.02 9.74 -3.13
CA ARG A 49 4.18 11.15 -3.50
C ARG A 49 4.35 11.35 -5.00
N PHE A 50 5.09 10.44 -5.66
CA PHE A 50 5.35 10.52 -7.08
C PHE A 50 4.07 10.41 -7.91
N CYS A 51 3.22 9.41 -7.64
CA CYS A 51 1.97 9.24 -8.37
C CYS A 51 1.01 10.40 -8.15
N ARG A 52 0.96 10.98 -6.95
CA ARG A 52 0.16 12.18 -6.69
C ARG A 52 0.68 13.40 -7.42
N LYS A 53 2.00 13.62 -7.44
CA LYS A 53 2.61 14.77 -8.13
C LYS A 53 2.40 14.71 -9.65
N ASN A 54 2.41 13.49 -10.22
CA ASN A 54 2.23 13.27 -11.65
C ASN A 54 0.78 12.93 -12.03
N VAL A 55 -0.17 13.00 -11.09
CA VAL A 55 -1.60 12.73 -11.35
C VAL A 55 -1.81 11.37 -12.05
N ILE A 56 -1.05 10.36 -11.64
CA ILE A 56 -1.12 9.03 -12.24
C ILE A 56 -2.43 8.38 -11.78
N PRO A 57 -3.31 7.93 -12.68
CA PRO A 57 -4.59 7.37 -12.28
C PRO A 57 -4.42 6.13 -11.39
N TYR A 58 -5.30 5.95 -10.41
CA TYR A 58 -5.44 4.72 -9.63
C TYR A 58 -6.81 4.10 -9.88
N ARG A 59 -6.85 2.78 -9.93
CA ARG A 59 -8.08 2.02 -10.08
C ARG A 59 -8.41 1.28 -8.81
N CYS A 60 -9.61 1.47 -8.30
CA CYS A 60 -10.14 0.73 -7.17
C CYS A 60 -10.46 -0.72 -7.59
N PRO A 61 -9.84 -1.77 -7.00
CA PRO A 61 -10.18 -3.17 -7.31
C PRO A 61 -11.60 -3.58 -6.94
N ASN A 62 -12.25 -2.90 -5.99
CA ASN A 62 -13.62 -3.24 -5.57
C ASN A 62 -14.70 -2.70 -6.54
N CYS A 63 -14.76 -1.37 -6.74
CA CYS A 63 -15.79 -0.74 -7.57
C CYS A 63 -15.33 -0.36 -8.99
N GLY A 64 -14.05 -0.54 -9.33
CA GLY A 64 -13.50 -0.15 -10.63
C GLY A 64 -13.30 1.35 -10.84
N PHE A 65 -13.60 2.20 -9.85
CA PHE A 65 -13.41 3.64 -9.93
C PHE A 65 -11.97 4.01 -10.27
N GLU A 66 -11.79 4.82 -11.30
CA GLU A 66 -10.51 5.38 -11.70
C GLU A 66 -10.44 6.85 -11.30
N GLY A 67 -9.50 7.18 -10.42
CA GLY A 67 -9.30 8.54 -9.92
C GLY A 67 -7.85 9.01 -10.14
N PRO A 68 -7.60 10.32 -10.09
CA PRO A 68 -6.28 10.90 -10.34
C PRO A 68 -5.21 10.66 -9.26
#